data_AF-K9KAV8-F1
#
_entry.id   AF-K9KAV8-F1
#
_cell.length_a   1.000
_cell.length_b   1.000
_cell.length_c   1.000
_cell.angle_alpha   90.00
_cell.angle_beta   90.00
_cell.angle_gamma   90.00
#
_symmetry.space_group_name_H-M   'P 1'
#
loop_
_entity.id
_entity.type
_entity.pdbx_description
1 polymer ?
#
loop_
_entity_poly.entity_id
_entity_poly.type
_entity_poly.pdbx_seq_one_letter_code
_entity_poly.pdbx_strand_id
1 'polypeptide(L)'
;IERVSKETLNLLLPEIMPGLIQGYDNSESSVRKACVFCLVAVHAVIGDELKPHLSQLTGSKMKLLNLYIKRAQTGSGGGDPTTDVSGQS
;
A
#
# COMPACT_ATOMS: atom_id res chain seq x y z
N ILE A 1 -15.64 -10.11 7.69
CA ILE A 1 -14.24 -9.72 7.44
C ILE A 1 -13.57 -9.65 8.80
N GLU A 2 -12.76 -10.66 9.14
CA GLU A 2 -12.02 -10.65 10.40
C GLU A 2 -11.00 -9.50 10.36
N ARG A 3 -11.06 -8.63 11.36
CA ARG A 3 -10.11 -7.52 11.48
C ARG A 3 -8.88 -8.04 12.22
N VAL A 4 -7.74 -8.05 11.54
CA VAL A 4 -6.45 -8.32 12.18
C VAL A 4 -6.19 -7.22 13.21
N SER A 5 -5.92 -7.60 14.45
CA SER A 5 -5.57 -6.68 15.52
C SER A 5 -4.25 -5.97 15.22
N LYS A 6 -4.13 -4.69 15.61
CA LYS A 6 -2.89 -3.91 15.48
C LYS A 6 -1.67 -4.66 16.03
N GLU A 7 -1.83 -5.35 17.15
CA GLU A 7 -0.77 -6.12 17.79
C GLU A 7 -0.29 -7.30 16.93
N THR A 8 -1.22 -8.12 16.43
CA THR A 8 -0.92 -9.22 15.49
C THR A 8 -0.26 -8.70 14.23
N LEU A 9 -0.74 -7.58 13.67
CA LEU A 9 -0.16 -6.99 12.48
C LEU A 9 1.28 -6.53 12.73
N ASN A 10 1.57 -5.90 13.87
CA ASN A 10 2.95 -5.51 14.25
C ASN A 10 3.90 -6.71 14.31
N LEU A 11 3.45 -7.87 14.80
CA LEU A 11 4.27 -9.09 14.82
C LEU A 11 4.55 -9.63 13.41
N LEU A 12 3.63 -9.43 12.47
CA LEU A 12 3.74 -9.90 11.09
C LEU A 12 4.46 -8.90 10.17
N LEU A 13 4.48 -7.61 10.51
CA LEU A 13 5.16 -6.54 9.75
C LEU A 13 6.57 -6.90 9.26
N PRO A 14 7.50 -7.38 10.11
CA PRO A 14 8.86 -7.69 9.67
C PRO A 14 8.92 -8.76 8.57
N GLU A 15 7.96 -9.70 8.57
CA GLU A 15 7.89 -10.78 7.58
C GLU A 15 7.22 -10.32 6.28
N ILE A 16 6.17 -9.49 6.36
CA ILE A 16 5.40 -9.07 5.17
C ILE A 16 6.00 -7.84 4.46
N MET A 17 6.67 -6.95 5.19
CA MET A 17 7.18 -5.69 4.65
C MET A 17 8.18 -5.91 3.51
N PRO A 18 9.18 -6.80 3.61
CA PRO A 18 10.10 -7.07 2.50
C PRO A 18 9.37 -7.45 1.20
N GLY A 19 8.33 -8.29 1.30
CA GLY A 19 7.50 -8.67 0.16
C GLY A 19 6.72 -7.51 -0.44
N LEU A 20 6.17 -6.62 0.39
CA LEU A 20 5.47 -5.42 -0.08
C LEU A 20 6.39 -4.39 -0.73
N ILE A 21 7.59 -4.19 -0.16
CA ILE A 21 8.61 -3.30 -0.72
C ILE A 21 9.08 -3.85 -2.07
N GLN A 22 9.40 -5.14 -2.15
CA GLN A 22 9.77 -5.80 -3.40
C GLN A 22 8.64 -5.74 -4.45
N GLY A 23 7.40 -5.97 -4.03
CA GLY A 23 6.24 -5.89 -4.91
C GLY A 23 5.97 -4.48 -5.45
N TYR A 24 6.35 -3.43 -4.70
CA TYR A 24 6.28 -2.05 -5.17
C TYR A 24 7.33 -1.75 -6.27
N ASP A 25 8.44 -2.49 -6.32
CA ASP A 25 9.43 -2.42 -7.41
C ASP A 25 9.17 -3.41 -8.55
N ASN A 26 8.09 -4.20 -8.48
CA ASN A 26 7.79 -5.20 -9.49
C ASN A 26 7.51 -4.56 -10.85
N SER A 27 7.91 -5.21 -11.94
CA SER A 27 7.64 -4.76 -13.32
C SER A 27 6.14 -4.70 -13.65
N GLU A 28 5.34 -5.56 -13.03
CA GLU A 28 3.90 -5.64 -13.21
C GLU A 28 3.17 -4.49 -12.50
N SER A 29 2.51 -3.64 -13.28
CA SER A 29 1.75 -2.48 -12.77
C SER A 29 0.68 -2.88 -11.76
N SER A 30 0.00 -4.02 -11.97
CA SER A 30 -1.04 -4.53 -11.07
C SER A 30 -0.47 -4.92 -9.70
N VAL A 31 0.71 -5.53 -9.68
CA VAL A 31 1.41 -5.90 -8.44
C VAL A 31 1.79 -4.64 -7.66
N ARG A 32 2.40 -3.65 -8.34
CA ARG A 32 2.76 -2.37 -7.70
C ARG A 32 1.54 -1.68 -7.08
N LYS A 33 0.43 -1.60 -7.81
CA LYS A 33 -0.82 -1.02 -7.30
C LYS A 33 -1.29 -1.76 -6.05
N ALA A 34 -1.39 -3.08 -6.10
CA ALA A 34 -1.82 -3.89 -4.96
C ALA A 34 -0.94 -3.68 -3.73
N CYS A 35 0.39 -3.63 -3.90
CA CYS A 35 1.33 -3.36 -2.81
C CYS A 35 1.15 -1.95 -2.23
N VAL A 36 0.95 -0.92 -3.06
CA VAL A 36 0.69 0.45 -2.60
C VAL A 36 -0.63 0.52 -1.83
N PHE A 37 -1.71 -0.10 -2.32
CA PHE A 37 -2.99 -0.17 -1.61
C PHE A 37 -2.84 -0.89 -0.26
N CYS A 38 -2.11 -2.00 -0.23
CA CYS A 38 -1.84 -2.74 1.00
C CYS A 38 -1.06 -1.88 2.01
N LEU A 39 0.00 -1.19 1.59
CA LEU A 39 0.79 -0.29 2.46
C LEU A 39 -0.07 0.84 3.05
N VAL A 40 -0.97 1.42 2.25
CA VAL A 40 -1.92 2.45 2.73
C VAL A 40 -2.88 1.87 3.77
N ALA A 41 -3.41 0.66 3.54
CA ALA A 41 -4.30 -0.01 4.47
C ALA A 41 -3.59 -0.40 5.78
N VAL A 42 -2.36 -0.89 5.71
CA VAL A 42 -1.52 -1.19 6.88
C VAL A 42 -1.24 0.09 7.67
N HIS A 43 -0.90 1.19 6.99
CA HIS A 43 -0.72 2.48 7.64
C HIS A 43 -2.01 2.97 8.33
N ALA A 44 -3.20 2.68 7.78
CA ALA A 44 -4.46 3.03 8.42
C ALA A 44 -4.70 2.29 9.76
N VAL A 45 -4.09 1.11 9.94
CA VAL A 45 -4.22 0.29 11.17
C VAL A 45 -3.08 0.55 12.16
N ILE A 46 -1.84 0.62 11.67
CA ILE A 46 -0.62 0.77 12.49
C ILE A 46 -0.35 2.25 12.82
N GLY A 47 -0.58 3.14 11.86
CA GLY A 47 -0.20 4.55 11.93
C GLY A 47 1.30 4.78 11.76
N ASP A 48 1.82 5.77 12.48
CA ASP A 48 3.21 6.22 12.38
C ASP A 48 4.26 5.18 12.79
N GLU A 49 3.87 4.13 13.52
CA GLU A 49 4.76 3.01 13.88
C GLU A 49 5.23 2.21 12.65
N LEU A 50 4.59 2.38 11.49
CA LEU A 50 5.02 1.78 10.23
C LEU A 50 6.27 2.46 9.63
N LYS A 51 6.55 3.72 10.01
CA LYS A 51 7.68 4.52 9.47
C LYS A 51 9.04 3.81 9.42
N PRO A 52 9.53 3.10 10.46
CA PRO A 52 10.81 2.39 10.39
C PRO A 52 10.90 1.39 9.23
N HIS A 53 9.80 0.72 8.89
CA HIS A 53 9.76 -0.23 7.77
C HIS A 53 9.77 0.45 6.40
N LEU A 54 9.24 1.68 6.31
CA LEU A 54 9.17 2.46 5.07
C LEU A 54 10.49 3.16 4.72
N SER A 55 11.46 3.20 5.63
CA SER A 55 12.77 3.82 5.41
C SER A 55 13.54 3.21 4.22
N GLN A 56 13.18 1.98 3.83
CA GLN A 56 13.75 1.29 2.67
C GLN A 56 13.25 1.85 1.31
N LEU A 57 12.15 2.61 1.30
CA LEU A 57 11.62 3.25 0.10
C LEU A 57 12.45 4.47 -0.28
N THR A 58 12.65 4.68 -1.58
CA THR A 58 13.25 5.92 -2.08
C THR A 58 12.37 7.13 -1.76
N GLY A 59 12.97 8.32 -1.65
CA GLY A 59 12.25 9.55 -1.28
C GLY A 59 11.03 9.85 -2.17
N SER A 60 11.09 9.52 -3.47
CA SER A 60 9.96 9.68 -4.40
C SER A 60 8.81 8.71 -4.10
N LYS A 61 9.10 7.43 -3.82
CA LYS A 61 8.10 6.42 -3.45
C LYS A 61 7.46 6.75 -2.10
N MET A 62 8.26 7.20 -1.15
CA MET A 62 7.78 7.64 0.15
C MET A 62 6.83 8.85 0.03
N LYS A 63 7.16 9.83 -0.81
CA LYS A 63 6.25 10.97 -1.10
C LYS A 63 4.93 10.50 -1.73
N LEU A 64 5.00 9.58 -2.69
CA LEU A 64 3.81 9.01 -3.33
C LEU A 64 2.96 8.27 -2.30
N LEU A 65 3.53 7.35 -1.51
CA LEU A 65 2.79 6.62 -0.49
C LEU A 65 2.08 7.56 0.50
N ASN A 66 2.77 8.61 0.97
CA ASN A 66 2.18 9.63 1.84
C ASN A 66 1.02 10.38 1.19
N LEU A 67 1.08 10.65 -0.12
CA LEU A 67 -0.03 11.24 -0.87
C LEU A 67 -1.25 10.31 -0.85
N TYR A 68 -1.06 9.01 -1.06
CA TYR A 68 -2.17 8.04 -1.05
C TYR A 68 -2.75 7.85 0.35
N ILE A 69 -1.92 7.84 1.41
CA ILE A 69 -2.39 7.81 2.81
C ILE A 69 -3.29 9.03 3.09
N LYS A 70 -2.83 10.23 2.75
CA LYS A 70 -3.62 11.47 2.91
C LYS A 70 -4.94 11.40 2.14
N ARG A 71 -4.91 10.85 0.92
CA ARG A 71 -6.09 10.70 0.08
C ARG A 71 -7.09 9.69 0.65
N ALA A 72 -6.63 8.60 1.26
CA ALA A 72 -7.48 7.64 1.94
C ALA A 72 -8.14 8.22 3.22
N GLN A 73 -7.46 9.13 3.91
CA GLN A 73 -7.98 9.78 5.13
C GLN A 73 -9.03 10.87 4.83
N THR A 74 -8.94 11.56 3.69
CA THR A 74 -9.84 12.68 3.35
C THR A 74 -11.18 12.25 2.70
N GLY A 75 -11.49 10.95 2.73
CA GLY A 75 -12.81 10.42 2.31
C GLY A 75 -13.16 10.54 0.81
N SER A 76 -12.27 11.08 -0.03
CA SER A 76 -12.47 11.16 -1.48
C SER A 76 -11.81 9.97 -2.18
N GLY A 77 -12.39 8.79 -1.95
CA GLY A 77 -12.09 7.56 -2.68
C GLY A 77 -12.58 7.65 -4.13
N GLY A 78 -11.88 8.38 -4.96
CA GLY A 78 -12.15 8.44 -6.41
C GLY A 78 -10.87 8.17 -7.18
N GLY A 79 -10.73 6.98 -7.74
CA GLY A 79 -9.56 6.64 -8.55
C GLY A 79 -9.40 5.16 -8.81
N ASP A 80 -10.50 4.48 -9.09
CA ASP A 80 -10.44 3.26 -9.86
C ASP A 80 -10.73 3.64 -11.33
N PRO A 81 -9.79 3.39 -12.25
CA PRO A 81 -10.14 3.03 -13.60
C PRO A 81 -9.77 1.57 -13.81
N THR A 82 -10.58 0.67 -13.28
CA THR A 82 -10.84 -0.65 -13.86
C THR A 82 -12.04 -0.53 -14.80
N THR A 83 -11.86 0.27 -15.85
CA THR A 83 -12.52 0.07 -17.15
C THR A 83 -11.40 0.38 -18.15
N ASP A 84 -10.80 -0.61 -18.79
CA ASP A 84 -11.39 -1.27 -19.94
C ASP A 84 -10.81 -2.68 -20.12
N VAL A 85 -11.69 -3.68 -20.03
CA VAL A 85 -11.60 -4.88 -20.87
C VAL A 85 -12.66 -4.70 -21.95
N SER A 86 -12.24 -4.40 -23.17
CA SER A 86 -12.99 -4.74 -24.37
C SER A 86 -12.03 -5.10 -25.49
N GLY A 87 -12.09 -6.37 -25.88
CA GLY A 87 -11.50 -6.84 -27.12
C GLY A 87 -12.21 -6.19 -28.31
N GLN A 88 -11.41 -5.66 -29.22
CA GLN A 88 -11.70 -5.49 -30.65
C GLN A 88 -10.33 -5.18 -31.28
N SER A 89 -9.80 -5.91 -32.26
CA SER A 89 -10.41 -6.48 -33.46
C SER A 89 -9.62 -7.70 -33.95
#